data_AF-A0A7H8NXB1-F1
#
_entry.id   AF-A0A7H8NXB1-F1
#
_cell.length_a   1.000
_cell.length_b   1.000
_cell.length_c   1.000
_cell.angle_alpha   90.00
_cell.angle_beta   90.00
_cell.angle_gamma   90.00
#
_symmetry.space_group_name_H-M   'P 1'
#
loop_
_entity.id
_entity.type
_entity.pdbx_description
1 polymer ?
#
loop_
_entity_poly.entity_id
_entity_poly.type
_entity_poly.pdbx_seq_one_letter_code
_entity_poly.pdbx_strand_id
1 'polypeptide(L)'
;MSAPYQVEDFTLVRSSYNPDDRLAGAGFSYRSRLHPEVTISVFVYPAGRLEPQVAVDGGMQALQADLRQAVASGIYAQLQELGREPFPLSPEAVPAKGANDIDSAVVLANAKAEQVRGEKLRLSLLQVSRNQPLHSNGYLFYKQLHFFKLRISANQSDLPREAFDVLADRATRSLIPALEVANVGSCASTTLYVDPDAAPEQGAIQLARQLTLHNGYNCHASAGKADIQARAAKASVIEIAYEADDWKSQ
;
A
#
# COMPACT_ATOMS: atom_id res chain seq x y z
N MET A 1 -2.56 -1.11 12.99
CA MET A 1 -3.15 -1.26 11.65
C MET A 1 -4.62 -1.62 11.79
N SER A 2 -5.49 -1.09 10.94
CA SER A 2 -6.93 -1.37 10.94
C SER A 2 -7.42 -1.78 9.56
N ALA A 3 -8.10 -2.91 9.49
CA ALA A 3 -8.68 -3.47 8.28
C ALA A 3 -10.21 -3.64 8.48
N PRO A 4 -11.05 -2.89 7.74
CA PRO A 4 -12.51 -2.98 7.90
C PRO A 4 -13.03 -4.39 7.64
N TYR A 5 -14.05 -4.81 8.41
CA TYR A 5 -14.68 -6.12 8.21
C TYR A 5 -15.43 -6.23 6.87
N GLN A 6 -15.91 -5.10 6.35
CA GLN A 6 -16.60 -5.00 5.07
C GLN A 6 -16.14 -3.75 4.35
N VAL A 7 -15.83 -3.87 3.06
CA VAL A 7 -15.57 -2.77 2.13
C VAL A 7 -16.29 -3.10 0.84
N GLU A 8 -17.33 -2.33 0.49
CA GLU A 8 -18.19 -2.62 -0.67
C GLU A 8 -18.67 -4.08 -0.68
N ASP A 9 -18.31 -4.88 -1.70
CA ASP A 9 -18.66 -6.29 -1.82
C ASP A 9 -17.60 -7.26 -1.24
N PHE A 10 -16.54 -6.74 -0.60
CA PHE A 10 -15.46 -7.51 -0.01
C PHE A 10 -15.62 -7.64 1.50
N THR A 11 -15.60 -8.88 2.00
CA THR A 11 -15.66 -9.18 3.43
C THR A 11 -14.32 -9.70 3.91
N LEU A 12 -13.83 -9.18 5.03
CA LEU A 12 -12.64 -9.70 5.71
C LEU A 12 -12.92 -11.12 6.23
N VAL A 13 -12.10 -12.08 5.81
CA VAL A 13 -12.20 -13.49 6.23
C VAL A 13 -11.22 -13.78 7.34
N ARG A 14 -10.01 -13.22 7.26
CA ARG A 14 -8.94 -13.52 8.20
C ARG A 14 -7.99 -12.34 8.34
N SER A 15 -7.54 -12.12 9.56
CA SER A 15 -6.37 -11.29 9.88
C SER A 15 -5.26 -12.18 10.42
N SER A 16 -4.01 -11.82 10.17
CA SER A 16 -2.83 -12.58 10.60
C SER A 16 -1.68 -11.65 10.91
N TYR A 17 -0.89 -12.04 11.91
CA TYR A 17 0.30 -11.36 12.37
C TYR A 17 1.18 -12.38 13.10
N ASN A 18 2.49 -12.33 12.88
CA ASN A 18 3.45 -13.14 13.60
C ASN A 18 4.27 -12.25 14.55
N PRO A 19 4.10 -12.34 15.89
CA PRO A 19 4.84 -11.51 16.82
C PRO A 19 6.34 -11.80 16.86
N ASP A 20 6.76 -13.00 16.43
CA ASP A 20 8.17 -13.40 16.35
C ASP A 20 8.86 -12.85 15.09
N ASP A 21 8.09 -12.36 14.11
CA ASP A 21 8.58 -11.76 12.88
C ASP A 21 7.81 -10.48 12.58
N ARG A 22 8.07 -9.44 13.39
CA ARG A 22 7.33 -8.18 13.34
C ARG A 22 7.47 -7.45 12.00
N LEU A 23 8.62 -7.62 11.34
CA LEU A 23 8.93 -7.00 10.06
C LEU A 23 8.17 -7.64 8.88
N ALA A 24 7.67 -8.87 9.03
CA ALA A 24 6.71 -9.43 8.07
C ALA A 24 5.35 -8.71 8.09
N GLY A 25 5.06 -7.93 9.14
CA GLY A 25 3.87 -7.12 9.26
C GLY A 25 2.58 -7.96 9.41
N ALA A 26 1.47 -7.41 8.91
CA ALA A 26 0.15 -8.02 9.02
C ALA A 26 -0.39 -8.47 7.66
N GLY A 27 -1.13 -9.57 7.65
CA GLY A 27 -1.85 -10.08 6.47
C GLY A 27 -3.36 -10.09 6.69
N PHE A 28 -4.13 -9.63 5.70
CA PHE A 28 -5.58 -9.57 5.70
C PHE A 28 -6.13 -10.27 4.46
N SER A 29 -6.92 -11.32 4.63
CA SER A 29 -7.55 -12.05 3.52
C SER A 29 -9.00 -11.60 3.38
N TYR A 30 -9.38 -11.21 2.17
CA TYR A 30 -10.73 -10.78 1.81
C TYR A 30 -11.39 -11.77 0.85
N ARG A 31 -12.71 -11.82 0.87
CA ARG A 31 -13.53 -12.58 -0.08
C ARG A 31 -14.50 -11.63 -0.78
N SER A 32 -14.56 -11.70 -2.12
CA SER A 32 -15.61 -11.03 -2.87
C SER A 32 -16.92 -11.81 -2.75
N ARG A 33 -18.03 -11.09 -2.57
CA ARG A 33 -19.38 -11.66 -2.61
C ARG A 33 -19.77 -12.13 -4.02
N LEU A 34 -19.29 -11.43 -5.05
CA LEU A 34 -19.63 -11.72 -6.45
C LEU A 34 -18.74 -12.82 -7.04
N HIS A 35 -17.49 -12.91 -6.56
CA HIS A 35 -16.48 -13.85 -7.02
C HIS A 35 -15.81 -14.57 -5.85
N PRO A 36 -16.53 -15.46 -5.14
CA PRO A 36 -16.01 -16.15 -3.95
C PRO A 36 -14.85 -17.11 -4.25
N GLU A 37 -14.68 -17.51 -5.51
CA GLU A 37 -13.57 -18.34 -6.01
C GLU A 37 -12.22 -17.61 -6.02
N VAL A 38 -12.22 -16.28 -5.96
CA VAL A 38 -11.01 -15.46 -6.06
C VAL A 38 -10.34 -15.31 -4.70
N THR A 39 -9.03 -15.52 -4.66
CA THR A 39 -8.23 -15.31 -3.46
C THR A 39 -7.71 -13.88 -3.45
N ILE A 40 -8.06 -13.09 -2.43
CA ILE A 40 -7.61 -11.71 -2.25
C ILE A 40 -6.87 -11.62 -0.91
N SER A 41 -5.63 -11.15 -0.92
CA SER A 41 -4.83 -10.94 0.28
C SER A 41 -4.12 -9.60 0.24
N VAL A 42 -4.18 -8.84 1.32
CA VAL A 42 -3.47 -7.58 1.52
C VAL A 42 -2.46 -7.77 2.63
N PHE A 43 -1.19 -7.50 2.35
CA PHE A 43 -0.09 -7.53 3.31
C PHE A 43 0.36 -6.09 3.58
N VAL A 44 0.51 -5.75 4.84
CA VAL A 44 0.94 -4.42 5.29
C VAL A 44 2.16 -4.60 6.17
N TYR A 45 3.31 -4.10 5.72
CA TYR A 45 4.60 -4.31 6.39
C TYR A 45 5.42 -3.01 6.41
N PRO A 46 6.26 -2.82 7.44
CA PRO A 46 6.94 -1.55 7.67
C PRO A 46 7.95 -1.26 6.57
N ALA A 47 8.02 0.00 6.16
CA ALA A 47 9.00 0.52 5.20
C ALA A 47 9.81 1.69 5.75
N GLY A 48 9.32 2.33 6.84
CA GLY A 48 9.94 3.53 7.39
C GLY A 48 9.70 4.75 6.49
N ARG A 49 10.54 5.79 6.64
CA ARG A 49 10.44 7.03 5.88
C ARG A 49 11.29 6.94 4.62
N LEU A 50 10.62 6.73 3.49
CA LEU A 50 11.22 6.71 2.16
C LEU A 50 10.60 7.78 1.27
N GLU A 51 11.34 8.18 0.23
CA GLU A 51 10.78 8.93 -0.89
C GLU A 51 9.80 8.00 -1.65
N PRO A 52 8.55 8.43 -1.93
CA PRO A 52 7.51 7.51 -2.43
C PRO A 52 7.85 6.75 -3.71
N GLN A 53 8.52 7.37 -4.69
CA GLN A 53 8.88 6.69 -5.93
C GLN A 53 9.97 5.63 -5.67
N VAL A 54 11.01 6.01 -4.92
CA VAL A 54 12.08 5.08 -4.53
C VAL A 54 11.53 3.89 -3.75
N ALA A 55 10.57 4.13 -2.84
CA ALA A 55 9.92 3.08 -2.06
C ALA A 55 9.20 2.07 -2.96
N VAL A 56 8.35 2.55 -3.87
CA VAL A 56 7.57 1.68 -4.77
C VAL A 56 8.51 0.91 -5.70
N ASP A 57 9.52 1.55 -6.28
CA ASP A 57 10.48 0.88 -7.17
C ASP A 57 11.24 -0.24 -6.47
N GLY A 58 11.82 0.04 -5.29
CA GLY A 58 12.53 -0.96 -4.49
C GLY A 58 11.60 -2.10 -4.04
N GLY A 59 10.39 -1.77 -3.59
CA GLY A 59 9.43 -2.76 -3.16
C GLY A 59 8.90 -3.63 -4.30
N MET A 60 8.78 -3.11 -5.52
CA MET A 60 8.43 -3.90 -6.71
C MET A 60 9.53 -4.89 -7.08
N GLN A 61 10.80 -4.49 -6.95
CA GLN A 61 11.94 -5.39 -7.13
C GLN A 61 11.92 -6.52 -6.10
N ALA A 62 11.64 -6.19 -4.82
CA ALA A 62 11.49 -7.18 -3.76
C ALA A 62 10.33 -8.14 -4.04
N LEU A 63 9.17 -7.64 -4.51
CA LEU A 63 8.04 -8.48 -4.91
C LEU A 63 8.41 -9.46 -6.03
N GLN A 64 9.14 -9.02 -7.05
CA GLN A 64 9.61 -9.90 -8.12
C GLN A 64 10.63 -10.93 -7.60
N ALA A 65 11.47 -10.56 -6.64
CA ALA A 65 12.37 -11.50 -5.97
C ALA A 65 11.60 -12.55 -5.16
N ASP A 66 10.59 -12.15 -4.38
CA ASP A 66 9.70 -13.06 -3.64
C ASP A 66 9.02 -14.07 -4.58
N LEU A 67 8.55 -13.61 -5.74
CA LEU A 67 7.91 -14.47 -6.75
C LEU A 67 8.89 -15.49 -7.33
N ARG A 68 10.12 -15.07 -7.64
CA ARG A 68 11.18 -15.99 -8.08
C ARG A 68 11.55 -17.00 -7.00
N GLN A 69 11.61 -16.57 -5.75
CA GLN A 69 11.85 -17.47 -4.62
C GLN A 69 10.70 -18.47 -4.45
N ALA A 70 9.45 -18.04 -4.61
CA ALA A 70 8.29 -18.94 -4.55
C ALA A 70 8.32 -19.99 -5.69
N VAL A 71 8.85 -19.64 -6.86
CA VAL A 71 9.11 -20.62 -7.93
C VAL A 71 10.22 -21.58 -7.54
N ALA A 72 11.35 -21.08 -7.03
CA ALA A 72 12.47 -21.90 -6.59
C ALA A 72 12.09 -22.89 -5.46
N SER A 73 11.18 -22.48 -4.57
CA SER A 73 10.64 -23.31 -3.49
C SER A 73 9.51 -24.26 -3.93
N GLY A 74 9.18 -24.31 -5.23
CA GLY A 74 8.16 -25.22 -5.77
C GLY A 74 6.71 -24.86 -5.41
N ILE A 75 6.45 -23.63 -4.95
CA ILE A 75 5.08 -23.14 -4.68
C ILE A 75 4.38 -22.83 -6.00
N TYR A 76 5.11 -22.19 -6.91
CA TYR A 76 4.65 -21.83 -8.25
C TYR A 76 5.55 -22.41 -9.34
N ALA A 77 5.00 -22.56 -10.53
CA ALA A 77 5.74 -22.89 -11.75
C ALA A 77 5.20 -22.04 -12.91
N GLN A 78 5.89 -22.06 -14.05
CA GLN A 78 5.47 -21.35 -15.27
C GLN A 78 5.12 -19.86 -15.03
N LEU A 79 5.88 -19.20 -14.15
CA LEU A 79 5.69 -17.79 -13.87
C LEU A 79 5.99 -16.97 -15.12
N GLN A 80 5.01 -16.18 -15.55
CA GLN A 80 5.13 -15.23 -16.63
C GLN A 80 4.70 -13.85 -16.17
N GLU A 81 5.58 -12.87 -16.29
CA GLU A 81 5.25 -11.46 -16.14
C GLU A 81 4.68 -10.95 -17.46
N LEU A 82 3.48 -10.37 -17.39
CA LEU A 82 2.71 -9.93 -18.56
C LEU A 82 2.70 -8.41 -18.72
N GLY A 83 3.15 -7.69 -17.69
CA GLY A 83 3.27 -6.25 -17.71
C GLY A 83 3.39 -5.66 -16.31
N ARG A 84 4.10 -4.54 -16.21
CA ARG A 84 4.23 -3.69 -15.03
C ARG A 84 3.80 -2.29 -15.43
N GLU A 85 2.89 -1.68 -14.68
CA GLU A 85 2.37 -0.35 -14.99
C GLU A 85 2.02 0.45 -13.73
N PRO A 86 2.12 1.79 -13.77
CA PRO A 86 1.60 2.65 -12.72
C PRO A 86 0.11 2.38 -12.46
N PHE A 87 -0.29 2.34 -11.19
CA PHE A 87 -1.67 2.08 -10.80
C PHE A 87 -2.21 3.19 -9.88
N PRO A 88 -3.09 4.08 -10.38
CA PRO A 88 -3.71 5.10 -9.55
C PRO A 88 -4.87 4.51 -8.73
N LEU A 89 -4.86 4.76 -7.41
CA LEU A 89 -5.95 4.37 -6.50
C LEU A 89 -7.21 5.22 -6.68
N SER A 90 -7.04 6.49 -7.05
CA SER A 90 -8.10 7.43 -7.36
C SER A 90 -7.81 8.12 -8.68
N PRO A 91 -8.82 8.67 -9.37
CA PRO A 91 -8.58 9.58 -10.49
C PRO A 91 -7.59 10.67 -10.08
N GLU A 92 -6.77 11.11 -11.02
CA GLU A 92 -5.84 12.22 -10.78
C GLU A 92 -6.68 13.46 -10.48
N ALA A 93 -6.56 13.98 -9.24
CA ALA A 93 -7.26 15.20 -8.87
C ALA A 93 -6.70 16.35 -9.71
N VAL A 94 -7.57 17.08 -10.41
CA VAL A 94 -7.18 18.33 -11.07
C VAL A 94 -6.89 19.35 -9.96
N PRO A 95 -5.63 19.80 -9.80
CA PRO A 95 -5.30 20.73 -8.73
C PRO A 95 -6.08 22.04 -8.93
N ALA A 96 -6.59 22.60 -7.85
CA ALA A 96 -7.24 23.90 -7.90
C ALA A 96 -6.27 24.96 -8.45
N LYS A 97 -6.79 25.92 -9.23
CA LYS A 97 -5.98 27.04 -9.70
C LYS A 97 -5.62 27.93 -8.51
N GLY A 98 -4.33 28.22 -8.33
CA GLY A 98 -3.87 29.16 -7.31
C GLY A 98 -4.25 30.61 -7.66
N ALA A 99 -4.19 31.51 -6.67
CA ALA A 99 -4.48 32.93 -6.90
C ALA A 99 -3.39 33.61 -7.77
N ASN A 100 -2.17 33.07 -7.76
CA ASN A 100 -1.05 33.44 -8.61
C ASN A 100 -0.23 32.19 -8.99
N ASP A 101 0.88 32.39 -9.69
CA ASP A 101 1.75 31.30 -10.18
C ASP A 101 2.44 30.54 -9.04
N ILE A 102 2.81 31.24 -7.97
CA ILE A 102 3.46 30.64 -6.78
C ILE A 102 2.45 29.75 -6.04
N ASP A 103 1.25 30.27 -5.79
CA ASP A 103 0.18 29.50 -5.16
C ASP A 103 -0.18 28.28 -6.00
N SER A 104 -0.21 28.43 -7.32
CA SER A 104 -0.48 27.31 -8.24
C SER A 104 0.61 26.23 -8.15
N ALA A 105 1.88 26.62 -8.04
CA ALA A 105 2.99 25.70 -7.87
C ALA A 105 2.94 24.96 -6.52
N VAL A 106 2.56 25.66 -5.44
CA VAL A 106 2.36 25.05 -4.11
C VAL A 106 1.19 24.07 -4.12
N VAL A 107 0.05 24.46 -4.69
CA VAL A 107 -1.13 23.56 -4.81
C VAL A 107 -0.79 22.31 -5.62
N LEU A 108 -0.06 22.46 -6.72
CA LEU A 108 0.40 21.32 -7.52
C LEU A 108 1.36 20.42 -6.74
N ALA A 109 2.28 21.00 -5.97
CA ALA A 109 3.22 20.23 -5.16
C ALA A 109 2.53 19.42 -4.06
N ASN A 110 1.52 20.00 -3.41
CA ASN A 110 0.69 19.31 -2.42
C ASN A 110 -0.12 18.19 -3.06
N ALA A 111 -0.82 18.45 -4.17
CA ALA A 111 -1.59 17.43 -4.87
C ALA A 111 -0.71 16.22 -5.26
N LYS A 112 0.52 16.47 -5.72
CA LYS A 112 1.48 15.40 -6.03
C LYS A 112 1.98 14.65 -4.79
N ALA A 113 2.09 15.32 -3.65
CA ALA A 113 2.54 14.73 -2.39
C ALA A 113 1.44 13.90 -1.70
N GLU A 114 0.17 14.29 -1.87
CA GLU A 114 -1.00 13.55 -1.34
C GLU A 114 -1.29 12.26 -2.12
N GLN A 115 -0.87 12.20 -3.38
CA GLN A 115 -1.08 11.01 -4.21
C GLN A 115 -0.31 9.81 -3.67
N VAL A 116 -1.07 8.79 -3.25
CA VAL A 116 -0.53 7.47 -2.96
C VAL A 116 -0.11 6.82 -4.27
N ARG A 117 1.20 6.70 -4.47
CA ARG A 117 1.78 6.02 -5.62
C ARG A 117 1.75 4.50 -5.42
N GLY A 118 1.51 3.81 -6.52
CA GLY A 118 1.70 2.37 -6.57
C GLY A 118 1.71 1.84 -7.98
N GLU A 119 1.96 0.55 -8.06
CA GLU A 119 2.15 -0.15 -9.31
C GLU A 119 1.43 -1.48 -9.32
N LYS A 120 1.07 -1.91 -10.52
CA LYS A 120 0.45 -3.19 -10.82
C LYS A 120 1.43 -4.04 -11.61
N LEU A 121 1.59 -5.29 -11.18
CA LEU A 121 2.30 -6.35 -11.87
C LEU A 121 1.30 -7.44 -12.27
N ARG A 122 1.11 -7.60 -13.57
CA ARG A 122 0.22 -8.59 -14.21
C ARG A 122 0.98 -9.88 -14.42
N LEU A 123 0.40 -11.01 -14.01
CA LEU A 123 1.06 -12.30 -14.03
C LEU A 123 0.15 -13.42 -14.56
N SER A 124 0.79 -14.46 -15.09
CA SER A 124 0.23 -15.80 -15.25
C SER A 124 1.18 -16.77 -14.54
N LEU A 125 0.64 -17.76 -13.82
CA LEU A 125 1.46 -18.74 -13.11
C LEU A 125 0.68 -20.04 -12.88
N LEU A 126 1.40 -21.14 -12.65
CA LEU A 126 0.84 -22.43 -12.24
C LEU A 126 1.03 -22.59 -10.72
N GLN A 127 -0.05 -22.80 -9.98
CA GLN A 127 0.04 -23.25 -8.59
C GLN A 127 0.31 -24.76 -8.55
N VAL A 128 1.52 -25.13 -8.10
CA VAL A 128 2.00 -26.52 -8.16
C VAL A 128 1.14 -27.46 -7.32
N SER A 129 0.82 -27.07 -6.08
CA SER A 129 0.09 -27.92 -5.12
C SER A 129 -1.31 -28.33 -5.60
N ARG A 130 -1.91 -27.57 -6.52
CA ARG A 130 -3.24 -27.83 -7.08
C ARG A 130 -3.23 -28.12 -8.57
N ASN A 131 -2.05 -28.05 -9.20
CA ASN A 131 -1.89 -28.05 -10.65
C ASN A 131 -2.87 -27.09 -11.37
N GLN A 132 -3.02 -25.87 -10.83
CA GLN A 132 -4.00 -24.90 -11.30
C GLN A 132 -3.33 -23.71 -11.99
N PRO A 133 -3.63 -23.43 -13.27
CA PRO A 133 -3.20 -22.21 -13.90
C PRO A 133 -3.98 -21.03 -13.31
N LEU A 134 -3.29 -19.97 -12.94
CA LEU A 134 -3.88 -18.79 -12.30
C LEU A 134 -3.67 -17.55 -13.17
N HIS A 135 -4.71 -16.71 -13.24
CA HIS A 135 -4.51 -15.27 -13.42
C HIS A 135 -4.13 -14.68 -12.07
N SER A 136 -3.10 -13.82 -12.04
CA SER A 136 -2.63 -13.22 -10.80
C SER A 136 -2.19 -11.79 -11.03
N ASN A 137 -2.61 -10.88 -10.16
CA ASN A 137 -2.10 -9.50 -10.14
C ASN A 137 -1.51 -9.21 -8.76
N GLY A 138 -0.32 -8.61 -8.75
CA GLY A 138 0.30 -8.02 -7.58
C GLY A 138 0.23 -6.51 -7.67
N TYR A 139 -0.18 -5.86 -6.60
CA TYR A 139 -0.18 -4.41 -6.49
C TYR A 139 0.64 -4.00 -5.28
N LEU A 140 1.41 -2.93 -5.41
CA LEU A 140 2.21 -2.40 -4.31
C LEU A 140 2.04 -0.89 -4.22
N PHE A 141 1.78 -0.42 -3.00
CA PHE A 141 1.68 1.01 -2.68
C PHE A 141 2.55 1.33 -1.48
N TYR A 142 3.02 2.57 -1.42
CA TYR A 142 3.67 3.12 -0.23
C TYR A 142 2.78 4.21 0.37
N LYS A 143 2.30 3.97 1.59
CA LYS A 143 1.37 4.85 2.33
C LYS A 143 1.67 4.71 3.81
N GLN A 144 1.56 5.80 4.58
CA GLN A 144 1.63 5.74 6.06
C GLN A 144 2.87 5.01 6.59
N LEU A 145 4.05 5.21 5.97
CA LEU A 145 5.34 4.58 6.31
C LEU A 145 5.40 3.05 6.11
N HIS A 146 4.44 2.50 5.37
CA HIS A 146 4.30 1.07 5.15
C HIS A 146 4.14 0.76 3.66
N PHE A 147 4.55 -0.46 3.30
CA PHE A 147 4.14 -1.07 2.06
C PHE A 147 2.76 -1.71 2.22
N PHE A 148 1.89 -1.49 1.24
CA PHE A 148 0.61 -2.16 1.10
C PHE A 148 0.68 -3.02 -0.17
N LYS A 149 0.84 -4.33 0.01
CA LYS A 149 0.92 -5.32 -1.07
C LYS A 149 -0.42 -6.05 -1.19
N LEU A 150 -1.15 -5.84 -2.27
CA LEU A 150 -2.32 -6.66 -2.59
C LEU A 150 -1.95 -7.74 -3.60
N ARG A 151 -2.28 -8.99 -3.27
CA ARG A 151 -2.20 -10.14 -4.17
C ARG A 151 -3.60 -10.67 -4.41
N ILE A 152 -4.00 -10.73 -5.66
CA ILE A 152 -5.27 -11.33 -6.07
C ILE A 152 -5.01 -12.39 -7.12
N SER A 153 -5.68 -13.54 -7.01
CA SER A 153 -5.52 -14.64 -7.96
C SER A 153 -6.80 -15.44 -8.14
N ALA A 154 -7.05 -15.89 -9.37
CA ALA A 154 -8.18 -16.71 -9.76
C ALA A 154 -7.71 -17.80 -10.72
N ASN A 155 -8.36 -18.97 -10.70
CA ASN A 155 -8.11 -20.00 -11.68
C ASN A 155 -8.56 -19.53 -13.08
N GLN A 156 -7.74 -19.78 -14.10
CA GLN A 156 -7.99 -19.31 -15.46
C GLN A 156 -9.27 -19.91 -16.08
N SER A 157 -9.72 -21.07 -15.60
CA SER A 157 -10.99 -21.67 -16.04
C SER A 157 -12.22 -20.98 -15.47
N ASP A 158 -12.08 -20.33 -14.32
CA ASP A 158 -13.23 -19.85 -13.54
C ASP A 158 -13.56 -18.39 -13.89
N LEU A 159 -12.54 -17.60 -14.24
CA LEU A 159 -12.71 -16.19 -14.59
C LEU A 159 -11.81 -15.80 -15.78
N PRO A 160 -12.37 -15.37 -16.91
CA PRO A 160 -11.58 -14.87 -18.04
C PRO A 160 -10.72 -13.68 -17.65
N ARG A 161 -9.57 -13.53 -18.34
CA ARG A 161 -8.56 -12.52 -17.99
C ARG A 161 -9.10 -11.09 -17.86
N GLU A 162 -9.92 -10.65 -18.81
CA GLU A 162 -10.45 -9.29 -18.80
C GLU A 162 -11.32 -9.03 -17.57
N ALA A 163 -12.24 -9.95 -17.27
CA ALA A 163 -13.09 -9.88 -16.08
C ALA A 163 -12.27 -9.94 -14.78
N PHE A 164 -11.22 -10.78 -14.75
CA PHE A 164 -10.29 -10.84 -13.63
C PHE A 164 -9.55 -9.51 -13.41
N ASP A 165 -9.01 -8.89 -14.47
CA ASP A 165 -8.28 -7.63 -14.36
C ASP A 165 -9.19 -6.50 -13.86
N VAL A 166 -10.45 -6.43 -14.33
CA VAL A 166 -11.45 -5.47 -13.84
C VAL A 166 -11.76 -5.68 -12.37
N LEU A 167 -12.00 -6.92 -11.94
CA LEU A 167 -12.24 -7.26 -10.53
C LEU A 167 -11.04 -6.91 -9.65
N ALA A 168 -9.83 -7.25 -10.09
CA ALA A 168 -8.59 -7.01 -9.38
C ALA A 168 -8.33 -5.51 -9.17
N ASP A 169 -8.58 -4.71 -10.21
CA ASP A 169 -8.44 -3.26 -10.15
C ASP A 169 -9.50 -2.63 -9.23
N ARG A 170 -10.75 -3.09 -9.29
CA ARG A 170 -11.81 -2.65 -8.35
C ARG A 170 -11.43 -2.99 -6.91
N ALA A 171 -11.08 -4.25 -6.64
CA ALA A 171 -10.68 -4.70 -5.31
C ALA A 171 -9.54 -3.85 -4.74
N THR A 172 -8.56 -3.52 -5.57
CA THR A 172 -7.42 -2.69 -5.17
C THR A 172 -7.82 -1.26 -4.83
N ARG A 173 -8.64 -0.63 -5.67
CA ARG A 173 -9.14 0.74 -5.43
C ARG A 173 -10.07 0.84 -4.23
N SER A 174 -10.78 -0.23 -3.88
CA SER A 174 -11.65 -0.24 -2.70
C SER A 174 -10.87 -0.58 -1.42
N LEU A 175 -10.07 -1.66 -1.44
CA LEU A 175 -9.43 -2.18 -0.23
C LEU A 175 -8.24 -1.34 0.22
N ILE A 176 -7.31 -0.97 -0.68
CA ILE A 176 -6.07 -0.28 -0.26
C ILE A 176 -6.34 1.06 0.44
N PRO A 177 -7.25 1.93 -0.05
CA PRO A 177 -7.58 3.16 0.67
C PRO A 177 -8.27 2.90 2.01
N ALA A 178 -9.10 1.86 2.11
CA ALA A 178 -9.88 1.53 3.30
C ALA A 178 -9.04 0.93 4.44
N LEU A 179 -7.90 0.32 4.14
CA LEU A 179 -6.93 -0.09 5.16
C LEU A 179 -6.10 1.13 5.61
N GLU A 180 -5.91 1.23 6.93
CA GLU A 180 -5.16 2.33 7.54
C GLU A 180 -4.15 1.83 8.56
N VAL A 181 -3.02 2.51 8.62
CA VAL A 181 -2.02 2.41 9.68
C VAL A 181 -1.97 3.75 10.40
N ALA A 182 -2.24 3.71 11.70
CA ALA A 182 -1.93 4.80 12.60
C ALA A 182 -0.58 4.52 13.25
N ASN A 183 0.39 5.39 13.01
CA ASN A 183 1.73 5.28 13.57
C ASN A 183 1.78 6.05 14.89
N VAL A 184 2.33 5.44 15.94
CA VAL A 184 2.40 6.07 17.27
C VAL A 184 3.87 6.16 17.69
N GLY A 185 4.29 7.33 18.17
CA GLY A 185 5.62 7.54 18.74
C GLY A 185 6.34 8.76 18.17
N SER A 186 7.67 8.67 18.06
CA SER A 186 8.53 9.80 17.65
C SER A 186 8.23 10.32 16.25
N CYS A 187 7.58 9.53 15.38
CA CYS A 187 7.16 9.96 14.06
C CYS A 187 6.10 11.08 14.09
N ALA A 188 5.48 11.36 15.25
CA ALA A 188 4.58 12.50 15.44
C ALA A 188 5.28 13.86 15.45
N SER A 189 6.62 13.87 15.58
CA SER A 189 7.43 15.06 15.42
C SER A 189 8.11 15.06 14.05
N THR A 190 8.29 16.23 13.46
CA THR A 190 9.04 16.39 12.22
C THR A 190 10.00 17.55 12.29
N THR A 191 11.15 17.37 11.66
CA THR A 191 12.08 18.45 11.33
C THR A 191 11.92 18.75 9.85
N LEU A 192 11.63 20.00 9.54
CA LEU A 192 11.54 20.47 8.16
C LEU A 192 12.89 21.03 7.77
N TYR A 193 13.39 20.60 6.61
CA TYR A 193 14.64 21.11 6.06
C TYR A 193 14.32 22.22 5.07
N VAL A 194 14.87 23.40 5.32
CA VAL A 194 14.75 24.57 4.44
C VAL A 194 16.15 24.89 3.95
N ASP A 195 16.31 24.96 2.64
CA ASP A 195 17.53 25.46 2.02
C ASP A 195 17.60 26.98 2.24
N PRO A 196 18.61 27.50 2.97
CA PRO A 196 18.72 28.94 3.24
C PRO A 196 19.01 29.76 1.99
N ASP A 197 19.52 29.14 0.93
CA ASP A 197 19.88 29.80 -0.33
C ASP A 197 18.77 29.66 -1.40
N ALA A 198 17.69 28.94 -1.10
CA ALA A 198 16.56 28.79 -2.02
C ALA A 198 15.81 30.11 -2.20
N ALA A 199 15.37 30.36 -3.43
CA ALA A 199 14.42 31.44 -3.69
C ALA A 199 13.15 31.23 -2.82
N PRO A 200 12.52 32.30 -2.30
CA PRO A 200 11.36 32.18 -1.40
C PRO A 200 10.25 31.25 -1.92
N GLU A 201 10.01 31.26 -3.22
CA GLU A 201 9.02 30.41 -3.90
C GLU A 201 9.39 28.92 -3.84
N GLN A 202 10.66 28.61 -4.05
CA GLN A 202 11.17 27.24 -3.96
C GLN A 202 11.14 26.75 -2.51
N GLY A 203 11.50 27.61 -1.55
CA GLY A 203 11.38 27.33 -0.12
C GLY A 203 9.95 27.02 0.29
N ALA A 204 8.97 27.80 -0.18
CA ALA A 204 7.55 27.57 0.08
C ALA A 204 7.07 26.21 -0.46
N ILE A 205 7.46 25.84 -1.69
CA ILE A 205 7.13 24.56 -2.31
C ILE A 205 7.76 23.39 -1.53
N GLN A 206 9.02 23.51 -1.12
CA GLN A 206 9.71 22.48 -0.35
C GLN A 206 9.05 22.25 1.03
N LEU A 207 8.69 23.33 1.71
CA LEU A 207 7.99 23.28 3.00
C LEU A 207 6.61 22.65 2.87
N ALA A 208 5.81 23.11 1.91
CA ALA A 208 4.47 22.59 1.66
C ALA A 208 4.51 21.09 1.35
N ARG A 209 5.42 20.65 0.48
CA ARG A 209 5.61 19.22 0.17
C ARG A 209 5.98 18.41 1.41
N GLN A 210 6.93 18.87 2.22
CA GLN A 210 7.36 18.13 3.43
C GLN A 210 6.25 18.02 4.47
N LEU A 211 5.49 19.10 4.69
CA LEU A 211 4.34 19.10 5.59
C LEU A 211 3.24 18.15 5.11
N THR A 212 2.92 18.21 3.82
CA THR A 212 1.89 17.35 3.21
C THR A 212 2.26 15.87 3.31
N LEU A 213 3.51 15.50 3.00
CA LEU A 213 4.01 14.13 3.18
C LEU A 213 3.95 13.69 4.64
N HIS A 214 4.35 14.57 5.57
CA HIS A 214 4.32 14.27 6.99
C HIS A 214 2.90 14.01 7.50
N ASN A 215 1.94 14.83 7.09
CA ASN A 215 0.52 14.63 7.42
C ASN A 215 -0.01 13.30 6.84
N GLY A 216 0.44 12.92 5.65
CA GLY A 216 0.12 11.63 5.02
C GLY A 216 0.67 10.41 5.76
N TYR A 217 1.63 10.57 6.67
CA TYR A 217 2.18 9.45 7.45
C TYR A 217 1.24 8.97 8.57
N ASN A 218 0.16 9.71 8.88
CA ASN A 218 -0.80 9.37 9.92
C ASN A 218 -0.12 9.06 11.26
N CYS A 219 0.80 9.94 11.66
CA CYS A 219 1.58 9.84 12.89
C CYS A 219 0.90 10.55 14.05
N HIS A 220 0.93 9.92 15.23
CA HIS A 220 0.25 10.36 16.44
C HIS A 220 1.18 10.28 17.64
N ALA A 221 1.07 11.24 18.55
CA ALA A 221 1.90 11.27 19.76
C ALA A 221 1.55 10.13 20.74
N SER A 222 0.34 9.57 20.66
CA SER A 222 -0.12 8.47 21.50
C SER A 222 -1.26 7.68 20.85
N ALA A 223 -1.49 6.46 21.33
CA ALA A 223 -2.61 5.60 20.87
C ALA A 223 -3.99 6.24 21.09
N GLY A 224 -4.15 7.03 22.16
CA GLY A 224 -5.39 7.76 22.43
C GLY A 224 -5.67 8.86 21.40
N LYS A 225 -4.63 9.50 20.85
CA LYS A 225 -4.78 10.50 19.77
C LYS A 225 -5.07 9.86 18.40
N ALA A 226 -4.65 8.62 18.21
CA ALA A 226 -4.89 7.85 17.00
C ALA A 226 -6.32 7.29 16.87
N ASP A 227 -7.17 7.44 17.90
CA ASP A 227 -8.57 6.99 17.94
C ASP A 227 -8.75 5.50 17.55
N ILE A 228 -7.82 4.66 18.01
CA ILE A 228 -7.78 3.23 17.66
C ILE A 228 -9.04 2.50 18.17
N GLN A 229 -9.54 2.90 19.35
CA GLN A 229 -10.69 2.27 19.99
C GLN A 229 -11.99 2.45 19.19
N ALA A 230 -12.23 3.63 18.60
CA ALA A 230 -13.41 3.83 17.75
C ALA A 230 -13.39 2.94 16.50
N ARG A 231 -12.20 2.65 15.96
CA ARG A 231 -12.01 1.81 14.77
C ARG A 231 -12.25 0.33 15.04
N ALA A 232 -11.90 -0.15 16.24
CA ALA A 232 -12.02 -1.56 16.62
C ALA A 232 -13.46 -2.10 16.52
N ALA A 233 -14.48 -1.24 16.61
CA ALA A 233 -15.88 -1.64 16.48
C ALA A 233 -16.28 -2.11 15.06
N LYS A 234 -15.56 -1.67 14.02
CA LYS A 234 -15.91 -1.92 12.60
C LYS A 234 -14.76 -2.51 11.78
N ALA A 235 -13.63 -2.76 12.43
CA ALA A 235 -12.41 -3.24 11.79
C ALA A 235 -11.68 -4.24 12.68
N SER A 236 -10.94 -5.15 12.04
CA SER A 236 -9.89 -5.90 12.71
C SER A 236 -8.70 -4.98 12.94
N VAL A 237 -8.27 -4.87 14.19
CA VAL A 237 -7.12 -4.06 14.58
C VAL A 237 -5.98 -4.98 14.99
N ILE A 238 -4.81 -4.77 14.36
CA ILE A 238 -3.55 -5.42 14.74
C ILE A 238 -2.61 -4.34 15.24
N GLU A 239 -2.15 -4.50 16.48
CA GLU A 239 -1.09 -3.69 17.07
C GLU A 239 0.26 -4.40 16.87
N ILE A 240 1.24 -3.64 16.36
CA ILE A 240 2.62 -4.11 16.19
C ILE A 240 3.50 -3.10 16.92
N ALA A 241 4.17 -3.55 17.97
CA ALA A 241 5.13 -2.76 18.71
C ALA A 241 6.52 -2.96 18.09
N TYR A 242 7.08 -1.90 17.53
CA TYR A 242 8.45 -1.90 17.02
C TYR A 242 9.40 -1.30 18.05
N GLU A 243 10.55 -1.94 18.19
CA GLU A 243 11.68 -1.43 18.97
C GLU A 243 12.66 -0.68 18.05
N ALA A 244 13.51 0.15 18.64
CA ALA A 244 14.52 0.90 17.87
C ALA A 244 15.46 -0.04 17.08
N ASP A 245 15.74 -1.23 17.62
CA ASP A 245 16.62 -2.22 16.99
C ASP A 245 16.00 -2.91 15.77
N ASP A 246 14.67 -2.91 15.64
CA ASP A 246 13.96 -3.50 14.48
C ASP A 246 14.29 -2.78 13.16
N TRP A 247 14.84 -1.56 13.23
CA TRP A 247 15.20 -0.73 12.08
C TRP A 247 16.68 -0.78 11.70
N LYS A 248 17.54 -1.42 12.51
CA LYS A 248 18.99 -1.49 12.26
C LYS A 248 19.38 -2.53 11.21
N SER A 249 18.47 -3.42 10.85
CA SER A 249 18.69 -4.54 9.94
C SER A 249 18.11 -4.33 8.53
N GLN A 250 17.65 -3.12 8.20
CA GLN A 250 17.16 -2.77 6.86
C GLN A 250 18.26 -2.16 5.99
#